data_AF-A0A6B0X409-F1
#
_entry.id   AF-A0A6B0X409-F1
#
_cell.length_a   1.000
_cell.length_b   1.000
_cell.length_c   1.000
_cell.angle_alpha   90.00
_cell.angle_beta   90.00
_cell.angle_gamma   90.00
#
_symmetry.space_group_name_H-M   'P 1'
#
loop_
_entity.id
_entity.type
_entity.pdbx_description
1 polymer ?
#
loop_
_entity_poly.entity_id
_entity_poly.type
_entity_poly.pdbx_seq_one_letter_code
_entity_poly.pdbx_strand_id
1 'polypeptide(L)'
;MEAGEIDSNTVEVDDFVVVVYEREEQQPSGTRARLDTARGYIKAVNQRQLIVDLEPDGWSEWIAIGRIQALVLVGSPSPDTMVRDSTQADSGRAEGQFQAMPDRISVRTHDLGFGKRLAVKWGTGTLGGILFAGVGFLIGLDSDSCDDDFEAGTPFCIPDDAIRGMLIGYGAGTAVGVSMWDSHDRFIYSLAGSLLGTSVGLALKSPELMFASPLPMAILASELSRSPLEARRFSVGLVPSPKGHLSAVATLRF
;
A
#
# COMPACT_ATOMS: atom_id res chain seq x y z
N MET A 1 37.48 12.48 16.76
CA MET A 1 36.65 13.16 15.75
C MET A 1 35.61 13.92 16.55
N GLU A 2 35.77 15.23 16.65
CA GLU A 2 34.78 16.10 17.29
C GLU A 2 33.56 16.15 16.35
N ALA A 3 32.38 15.80 16.87
CA ALA A 3 31.14 15.92 16.12
C ALA A 3 30.93 17.41 15.81
N GLY A 4 30.78 17.75 14.53
CA GLY A 4 30.43 19.11 14.14
C GLY A 4 29.15 19.53 14.85
N GLU A 5 29.13 20.74 15.39
CA GLU A 5 27.97 21.32 16.03
C GLU A 5 26.76 21.21 15.10
N ILE A 6 25.74 20.48 15.54
CA ILE A 6 24.51 20.27 14.76
C ILE A 6 23.78 21.60 14.79
N ASP A 7 23.90 22.39 13.72
CA ASP A 7 23.12 23.62 13.57
C ASP A 7 21.64 23.25 13.41
N SER A 8 20.85 23.54 14.44
CA SER A 8 19.41 23.30 14.47
C SER A 8 18.66 23.98 13.31
N ASN A 9 19.28 24.92 12.60
CA ASN A 9 18.70 25.57 11.43
C ASN A 9 18.73 24.70 10.15
N THR A 10 19.43 23.56 10.16
CA THR A 10 19.59 22.71 8.96
C THR A 10 18.61 21.54 8.89
N VAL A 11 17.75 21.40 9.90
CA VAL A 11 16.91 20.22 10.08
C VAL A 11 15.45 20.65 10.10
N GLU A 12 14.68 20.24 9.09
CA GLU A 12 13.25 20.57 8.97
C GLU A 12 12.37 19.43 9.49
N VAL A 13 11.12 19.77 9.86
CA VAL A 13 10.09 18.76 10.14
C VAL A 13 9.83 17.98 8.85
N ASP A 14 9.58 16.68 8.97
CA ASP A 14 9.42 15.71 7.89
C ASP A 14 10.71 15.31 7.13
N ASP A 15 11.88 15.77 7.56
CA ASP A 15 13.15 15.24 7.05
C ASP A 15 13.38 13.81 7.55
N PHE A 16 13.87 12.95 6.66
CA PHE A 16 14.29 11.60 7.03
C PHE A 16 15.73 11.63 7.56
N VAL A 17 15.90 11.16 8.80
CA VAL A 17 17.17 11.19 9.52
C VAL A 17 17.58 9.83 10.05
N VAL A 18 18.90 9.64 10.10
CA VAL A 18 19.54 8.59 10.89
C VAL A 18 20.27 9.26 12.05
N VAL A 19 19.81 9.00 13.26
CA VAL A 19 20.32 9.61 14.49
C VAL A 19 21.05 8.55 15.31
N VAL A 20 22.34 8.77 15.57
CA VAL A 20 23.15 7.98 16.51
C VAL A 20 23.22 8.74 17.81
N TYR A 21 22.74 8.13 18.91
CA TYR A 21 22.64 8.80 20.21
C TYR A 21 23.03 7.87 21.35
N GLU A 22 23.38 8.46 22.49
CA GLU A 22 23.62 7.71 23.72
C GLU A 22 22.32 7.42 24.46
N ARG A 23 22.05 6.14 24.66
CA ARG A 23 20.96 5.64 25.49
C ARG A 23 21.53 5.18 26.81
N GLU A 24 20.98 5.71 27.90
CA GLU A 24 21.26 5.20 29.24
C GLU A 24 20.44 3.94 29.46
N GLU A 25 21.11 2.81 29.58
CA GLU A 25 20.48 1.55 29.93
C GLU A 25 20.75 1.28 31.41
N GLN A 26 19.68 1.20 32.20
CA GLN A 26 19.79 0.96 33.63
C GLN A 26 20.04 -0.55 33.86
N GLN A 27 21.27 -0.90 34.19
CA GLN A 27 21.65 -2.26 34.55
C GLN A 27 21.68 -2.44 36.07
N PRO A 28 21.56 -3.68 36.58
CA PRO A 28 21.66 -3.96 38.01
C PRO A 28 22.98 -3.48 38.66
N SER A 29 24.05 -3.34 37.86
CA SER A 29 25.38 -2.91 38.28
C SER A 29 25.65 -1.41 38.10
N GLY A 30 24.67 -0.63 37.64
CA GLY A 30 24.79 0.81 37.40
C GLY A 30 24.27 1.25 36.02
N THR A 31 24.39 2.54 35.74
CA THR A 31 24.02 3.11 34.44
C THR A 31 25.18 2.94 33.47
N ARG A 32 24.94 2.30 32.32
CA ARG A 32 25.91 2.24 31.24
C ARG A 32 25.37 2.99 30.02
N ALA A 33 26.17 3.92 29.51
CA ALA A 33 25.89 4.56 28.23
C ALA A 33 26.14 3.56 27.11
N ARG A 34 25.13 3.34 26.27
CA ARG A 34 25.21 2.52 25.06
C ARG A 34 24.83 3.39 23.88
N LEU A 35 25.58 3.29 22.78
CA LEU A 35 25.19 3.94 21.53
C LEU A 35 24.03 3.15 20.91
N ASP A 36 22.97 3.87 20.57
CA ASP A 36 21.80 3.36 19.86
C ASP A 36 21.62 4.14 18.55
N THR A 37 20.80 3.62 17.65
CA THR A 37 20.56 4.25 16.34
C THR A 37 19.08 4.26 16.00
N ALA A 38 18.51 5.46 15.88
CA ALA A 38 17.16 5.71 15.43
C ALA A 38 17.15 6.08 13.94
N ARG A 39 16.14 5.61 13.21
CA ARG A 39 15.91 5.94 11.79
C ARG A 39 14.45 6.29 11.60
N GLY A 40 14.18 7.44 11.00
CA GLY A 40 12.81 7.89 10.85
C GLY A 40 12.66 9.33 10.43
N TYR A 41 11.42 9.81 10.45
CA TYR A 41 11.06 11.18 10.07
C TYR A 41 11.02 12.09 11.28
N ILE A 42 11.46 13.34 11.14
CA ILE A 42 11.41 14.32 12.22
C ILE A 42 9.99 14.82 12.37
N LYS A 43 9.39 14.59 13.53
CA LYS A 43 8.02 15.05 13.83
C LYS A 43 7.99 16.43 14.48
N ALA A 44 8.97 16.69 15.34
CA ALA A 44 9.14 17.99 15.98
C ALA A 44 10.58 18.17 16.48
N VAL A 45 11.02 19.42 16.47
CA VAL A 45 12.31 19.85 17.04
C VAL A 45 12.02 20.83 18.17
N ASN A 46 12.55 20.55 19.35
CA ASN A 46 12.53 21.45 20.51
C ASN A 46 13.98 21.75 20.91
N GLN A 47 14.23 22.85 21.62
CA GLN A 47 15.56 23.29 22.08
C GLN A 47 16.37 22.23 22.85
N ARG A 48 15.71 21.19 23.39
CA ARG A 48 16.36 20.13 24.17
C ARG A 48 16.15 18.73 23.62
N GLN A 49 15.20 18.54 22.72
CA GLN A 49 14.71 17.22 22.34
C GLN A 49 14.33 17.19 20.86
N LEU A 50 14.66 16.08 20.21
CA LEU A 50 14.26 15.70 18.87
C LEU A 50 13.24 14.57 18.97
N ILE A 51 12.09 14.72 18.31
CA ILE A 51 11.08 13.67 18.20
C ILE A 51 11.18 13.04 16.83
N VAL A 52 11.56 11.76 16.78
CA VAL A 52 11.71 10.99 15.53
C VAL A 52 10.64 9.91 15.48
N ASP A 53 9.87 9.85 14.40
CA ASP A 53 8.92 8.77 14.14
C ASP A 53 9.65 7.61 13.47
N LEU A 54 9.85 6.52 14.22
CA LEU A 54 10.70 5.41 13.83
C LEU A 54 10.05 4.56 12.73
N GLU A 55 10.83 4.26 11.69
CA GLU A 55 10.43 3.33 10.64
C GLU A 55 11.08 1.95 10.91
N PRO A 56 10.34 0.82 10.79
CA PRO A 56 8.97 0.68 10.29
C PRO A 56 7.87 0.71 11.36
N ASP A 57 8.23 0.79 12.65
CA ASP A 57 7.29 0.45 13.71
C ASP A 57 6.27 1.56 14.04
N GLY A 58 6.46 2.78 13.51
CA GLY A 58 5.55 3.92 13.69
C GLY A 58 5.52 4.49 15.11
N TRP A 59 6.50 4.14 15.95
CA TRP A 59 6.63 4.69 17.30
C TRP A 59 7.48 5.94 17.26
N SER A 60 7.06 6.97 17.99
CA SER A 60 7.87 8.17 18.16
C SER A 60 8.85 8.00 19.33
N GLU A 61 10.13 8.30 19.09
CA GLU A 61 11.18 8.30 20.10
C GLU A 61 11.65 9.72 20.43
N TRP A 62 11.86 9.96 21.72
CA TRP A 62 12.30 11.26 22.25
C TRP A 62 13.80 11.21 22.53
N ILE A 63 14.58 11.92 21.72
CA ILE A 63 16.04 11.91 21.79
C ILE A 63 16.51 13.27 22.31
N ALA A 64 17.21 13.30 23.44
CA ALA A 64 17.79 14.54 23.94
C ALA A 64 18.92 15.01 23.01
N ILE A 65 18.89 16.27 22.56
CA ILE A 65 19.88 16.80 21.60
C ILE A 65 21.30 16.66 22.13
N GLY A 66 21.50 16.90 23.44
CA GLY A 66 22.81 16.74 24.09
C GLY A 66 23.33 15.29 24.17
N ARG A 67 22.54 14.29 23.74
CA ARG A 67 22.95 12.88 23.64
C ARG A 67 23.19 12.43 22.20
N ILE A 68 22.93 13.29 21.21
CA ILE A 68 23.14 12.96 19.80
C ILE A 68 24.63 13.06 19.50
N GLN A 69 25.21 11.95 19.01
CA GLN A 69 26.60 11.86 18.59
C GLN A 69 26.75 12.14 17.09
N ALA A 70 25.77 11.73 16.30
CA ALA A 70 25.71 12.02 14.88
C ALA A 70 24.26 12.09 14.40
N LEU A 71 23.98 13.04 13.50
CA LEU A 71 22.73 13.14 12.78
C LEU A 71 23.05 13.21 11.29
N VAL A 72 22.50 12.29 10.51
CA VAL A 72 22.68 12.22 9.07
C VAL A 72 21.34 12.43 8.39
N LEU A 73 21.23 13.51 7.61
CA LEU A 73 20.11 13.75 6.70
C LEU A 73 20.26 12.80 5.51
N VAL A 74 19.31 11.88 5.36
CA VAL A 74 19.25 11.02 4.18
C VAL A 74 18.37 11.78 3.20
N GLY A 75 19.01 12.56 2.33
CA GLY A 75 18.40 13.58 1.46
C GLY A 75 16.92 13.36 1.16
N SER A 76 16.10 14.31 1.61
CA SER A 76 14.65 14.30 1.47
C SER A 76 14.30 14.04 0.00
N PRO A 77 13.45 13.04 -0.33
CA PRO A 77 12.99 12.88 -1.69
C PRO A 77 12.32 14.18 -2.10
N SER A 78 12.92 14.90 -3.05
CA SER A 78 12.45 16.22 -3.46
C SER A 78 10.95 16.15 -3.78
N PRO A 79 10.10 16.98 -3.15
CA PRO A 79 8.65 16.96 -3.37
C PRO A 79 8.27 17.24 -4.83
N ASP A 80 9.20 17.75 -5.65
CA ASP A 80 9.02 17.97 -7.09
C ASP A 80 8.87 16.69 -7.93
N THR A 81 9.07 15.50 -7.33
CA THR A 81 8.84 14.22 -8.04
C THR A 81 7.48 13.57 -7.75
N MET A 82 6.66 14.12 -6.85
CA MET A 82 5.33 13.54 -6.54
C MET A 82 4.13 14.36 -7.02
N VAL A 83 4.29 15.55 -7.60
CA VAL A 83 3.17 16.39 -8.02
C VAL A 83 3.38 16.98 -9.42
N ARG A 84 3.33 16.14 -10.45
CA ARG A 84 3.16 16.61 -11.83
C ARG A 84 2.45 15.61 -12.73
N ASP A 85 1.28 15.15 -12.29
CA ASP A 85 0.26 14.68 -13.23
C ASP A 85 -1.14 14.77 -12.61
N SER A 86 -1.70 15.98 -12.61
CA SER A 86 -3.15 16.19 -12.57
C SER A 86 -3.43 17.57 -13.10
N THR A 87 -3.73 17.59 -14.40
CA THR A 87 -4.62 18.53 -15.09
C THR A 87 -5.28 19.59 -14.22
N GLN A 88 -4.74 20.78 -14.38
CA GLN A 88 -5.31 22.09 -14.16
C GLN A 88 -6.72 22.19 -14.79
N ALA A 89 -7.75 22.18 -13.95
CA ALA A 89 -9.08 22.69 -14.25
C ALA A 89 -9.46 23.72 -13.18
N ASP A 90 -9.23 24.96 -13.56
CA ASP A 90 -9.92 26.20 -13.20
C ASP A 90 -11.21 26.05 -12.36
N SER A 91 -11.23 26.62 -11.16
CA SER A 91 -12.39 27.32 -10.58
C SER A 91 -12.04 27.85 -9.20
N GLY A 92 -11.98 29.18 -9.07
CA GLY A 92 -11.71 29.85 -7.82
C GLY A 92 -12.81 29.72 -6.75
N ARG A 93 -12.42 30.13 -5.55
CA ARG A 93 -13.27 30.73 -4.50
C ARG A 93 -14.17 29.77 -3.71
N ALA A 94 -13.64 29.27 -2.60
CA ALA A 94 -14.25 29.38 -1.27
C ALA A 94 -13.26 28.86 -0.22
N GLU A 95 -12.73 29.74 0.62
CA GLU A 95 -12.12 29.39 1.90
C GLU A 95 -13.22 28.84 2.82
N GLY A 96 -13.52 27.56 2.67
CA GLY A 96 -14.29 26.78 3.63
C GLY A 96 -13.31 25.98 4.47
N GLN A 97 -13.36 26.18 5.79
CA GLN A 97 -12.72 25.35 6.80
C GLN A 97 -12.69 23.89 6.37
N PHE A 98 -11.49 23.35 6.11
CA PHE A 98 -11.28 21.92 6.08
C PHE A 98 -11.60 21.42 7.49
N GLN A 99 -12.82 20.93 7.69
CA GLN A 99 -13.14 20.05 8.79
C GLN A 99 -12.11 18.93 8.72
N ALA A 100 -11.31 18.84 9.78
CA ALA A 100 -10.50 17.67 10.06
C ALA A 100 -11.34 16.44 9.72
N MET A 101 -10.91 15.67 8.72
CA MET A 101 -11.54 14.38 8.44
C MET A 101 -11.66 13.66 9.77
N PRO A 102 -12.84 13.14 10.13
CA PRO A 102 -12.99 12.40 11.38
C PRO A 102 -11.91 11.34 11.39
N ASP A 103 -11.13 11.33 12.48
CA ASP A 103 -10.12 10.32 12.77
C ASP A 103 -10.67 8.99 12.27
N ARG A 104 -10.06 8.49 11.17
CA ARG A 104 -10.43 7.20 10.63
C ARG A 104 -10.38 6.26 11.81
N ILE A 105 -11.48 5.56 12.05
CA ILE A 105 -11.60 4.54 13.07
C ILE A 105 -10.47 3.54 12.78
N SER A 106 -9.33 3.78 13.41
CA SER A 106 -8.18 2.90 13.47
C SER A 106 -8.64 1.76 14.35
N VAL A 107 -9.49 0.91 13.77
CA VAL A 107 -9.85 -0.35 14.38
C VAL A 107 -8.52 -1.05 14.58
N ARG A 108 -8.24 -1.34 15.85
CA ARG A 108 -7.05 -2.02 16.38
C ARG A 108 -6.90 -3.40 15.70
N THR A 109 -6.47 -3.43 14.44
CA THR A 109 -6.32 -4.64 13.63
C THR A 109 -4.96 -5.29 13.83
N HIS A 110 -4.03 -4.62 14.53
CA HIS A 110 -2.68 -5.14 14.76
C HIS A 110 -2.58 -6.40 15.62
N ASP A 111 -3.61 -6.76 16.40
CA ASP A 111 -3.56 -7.97 17.24
C ASP A 111 -4.20 -9.21 16.58
N LEU A 112 -4.70 -9.09 15.35
CA LEU A 112 -5.26 -10.24 14.63
C LEU A 112 -4.13 -11.02 13.95
N GLY A 113 -3.82 -12.21 14.47
CA GLY A 113 -2.87 -13.14 13.84
C GLY A 113 -3.18 -13.36 12.35
N PHE A 114 -2.13 -13.68 11.57
CA PHE A 114 -2.16 -13.75 10.10
C PHE A 114 -3.40 -14.48 9.54
N GLY A 115 -3.79 -15.62 10.11
CA GLY A 115 -4.95 -16.39 9.66
C GLY A 115 -6.30 -15.66 9.84
N LYS A 116 -6.48 -14.91 10.93
CA LYS A 116 -7.72 -14.14 11.15
C LYS A 116 -7.81 -12.96 10.18
N ARG A 117 -6.69 -12.26 9.95
CA ARG A 117 -6.61 -11.18 8.96
C ARG A 117 -6.98 -11.69 7.57
N LEU A 118 -6.42 -12.83 7.16
CA LEU A 118 -6.73 -13.45 5.88
C LEU A 118 -8.22 -13.80 5.79
N ALA A 119 -8.79 -14.45 6.81
CA ALA A 119 -10.20 -14.82 6.83
C ALA A 119 -11.14 -13.61 6.73
N VAL A 120 -10.81 -12.49 7.40
CA VAL A 120 -11.62 -11.27 7.29
C VAL A 120 -11.51 -10.66 5.89
N LYS A 121 -10.30 -10.57 5.30
CA LYS A 121 -10.13 -10.08 3.92
C LYS A 121 -10.92 -10.91 2.90
N TRP A 122 -10.97 -12.23 3.08
CA TRP A 122 -11.81 -13.12 2.28
C TRP A 122 -13.30 -12.76 2.41
N GLY A 123 -13.78 -12.62 3.65
CA GLY A 123 -15.17 -12.27 3.92
C GLY A 123 -15.56 -10.91 3.36
N THR A 124 -14.78 -9.86 3.66
CA THR A 124 -15.07 -8.49 3.21
C THR A 124 -14.90 -8.34 1.70
N GLY A 125 -13.90 -8.98 1.10
CA GLY A 125 -13.72 -9.03 -0.36
C GLY A 125 -14.86 -9.73 -1.09
N THR A 126 -15.37 -10.84 -0.54
CA THR A 126 -16.53 -11.54 -1.12
C THR A 126 -17.79 -10.69 -1.04
N LEU A 127 -18.06 -10.09 0.13
CA LEU A 127 -19.22 -9.22 0.33
C LEU A 127 -19.17 -7.99 -0.56
N GLY A 128 -18.00 -7.32 -0.64
CA GLY A 128 -17.79 -6.18 -1.53
C GLY A 128 -18.01 -6.56 -3.00
N GLY A 129 -17.48 -7.70 -3.42
CA GLY A 129 -17.67 -8.24 -4.77
C GLY A 129 -19.15 -8.47 -5.09
N ILE A 130 -19.90 -9.16 -4.23
CA ILE A 130 -21.33 -9.43 -4.43
C ILE A 130 -22.14 -8.14 -4.53
N LEU A 131 -21.89 -7.18 -3.63
CA LEU A 131 -22.63 -5.91 -3.61
C LEU A 131 -22.41 -5.11 -4.90
N PHE A 132 -21.16 -4.94 -5.32
CA PHE A 132 -20.86 -4.19 -6.55
C PHE A 132 -21.20 -4.97 -7.82
N ALA A 133 -21.17 -6.30 -7.80
CA ALA A 133 -21.69 -7.12 -8.89
C ALA A 133 -23.18 -6.86 -9.11
N GLY A 134 -23.96 -6.76 -8.04
CA GLY A 134 -25.37 -6.38 -8.11
C GLY A 134 -25.58 -4.99 -8.70
N VAL A 135 -24.80 -4.00 -8.26
CA VAL A 135 -24.84 -2.63 -8.82
C VAL A 135 -24.47 -2.63 -10.31
N GLY A 136 -23.40 -3.31 -10.69
CA GLY A 136 -22.96 -3.41 -12.08
C GLY A 136 -23.95 -4.15 -12.98
N PHE A 137 -24.61 -5.20 -12.45
CA PHE A 137 -25.69 -5.90 -13.13
C PHE A 137 -26.87 -4.95 -13.38
N LEU A 138 -27.32 -4.21 -12.36
CA LEU A 138 -28.42 -3.24 -12.50
C LEU A 138 -28.10 -2.14 -13.51
N ILE A 139 -26.87 -1.63 -13.54
CA ILE A 139 -26.44 -0.63 -14.53
C ILE A 139 -26.47 -1.23 -15.95
N GLY A 140 -26.03 -2.47 -16.13
CA GLY A 140 -26.04 -3.11 -17.44
C GLY A 140 -27.42 -3.62 -17.89
N LEU A 141 -28.43 -3.64 -17.01
CA LEU A 141 -29.82 -3.88 -17.43
C LEU A 141 -30.44 -2.67 -18.14
N ASP A 142 -29.86 -1.48 -17.97
CA ASP A 142 -30.34 -0.24 -18.60
C ASP A 142 -29.84 -0.08 -20.05
N SER A 143 -29.07 -1.05 -20.58
CA SER A 143 -28.66 -1.07 -21.98
C SER A 143 -29.75 -1.69 -22.85
N ASP A 144 -30.22 -0.96 -23.88
CA ASP A 144 -31.26 -1.37 -24.83
C ASP A 144 -30.87 -2.52 -25.79
N SER A 145 -30.02 -3.46 -25.38
CA SER A 145 -29.39 -4.46 -26.27
C SER A 145 -30.15 -5.78 -26.42
N CYS A 146 -31.42 -5.88 -26.01
CA CYS A 146 -32.25 -7.04 -26.35
C CYS A 146 -32.92 -6.76 -27.70
N ASP A 147 -32.25 -7.12 -28.78
CA ASP A 147 -32.87 -7.12 -30.11
C ASP A 147 -34.09 -8.04 -30.12
N ASP A 148 -35.17 -7.60 -30.78
CA ASP A 148 -36.50 -8.24 -30.81
C ASP A 148 -36.54 -9.64 -31.46
N ASP A 149 -35.41 -10.21 -31.89
CA ASP A 149 -35.30 -11.55 -32.51
C ASP A 149 -35.38 -12.70 -31.50
N PHE A 150 -36.10 -12.50 -30.40
CA PHE A 150 -36.21 -13.44 -29.30
C PHE A 150 -37.07 -14.65 -29.70
N GLU A 151 -36.42 -15.78 -30.01
CA GLU A 151 -37.08 -17.07 -30.18
C GLU A 151 -37.93 -17.38 -28.94
N ALA A 152 -39.24 -17.54 -29.16
CA ALA A 152 -40.25 -17.82 -28.14
C ALA A 152 -39.93 -19.14 -27.39
N GLY A 153 -39.14 -19.05 -26.32
CA GLY A 153 -38.78 -20.24 -25.56
C GLY A 153 -37.80 -20.02 -24.40
N THR A 154 -37.01 -18.96 -24.40
CA THR A 154 -36.17 -18.63 -23.22
C THR A 154 -36.89 -17.60 -22.35
N PRO A 155 -37.08 -17.83 -21.03
CA PRO A 155 -37.91 -16.95 -20.21
C PRO A 155 -37.21 -15.67 -19.72
N PHE A 156 -35.92 -15.47 -20.00
CA PHE A 156 -35.16 -14.28 -19.54
C PHE A 156 -34.07 -13.88 -20.55
N CYS A 157 -34.21 -12.69 -21.17
CA CYS A 157 -33.10 -12.02 -21.88
C CYS A 157 -32.23 -11.31 -20.83
N ILE A 158 -30.99 -11.75 -20.63
CA ILE A 158 -30.00 -11.00 -19.85
C ILE A 158 -29.06 -10.35 -20.87
N PRO A 159 -29.03 -9.01 -20.99
CA PRO A 159 -28.14 -8.36 -21.91
C PRO A 159 -26.68 -8.67 -21.55
N ASP A 160 -25.83 -8.86 -22.57
CA ASP A 160 -24.40 -9.13 -22.38
C ASP A 160 -23.73 -8.04 -21.52
N ASP A 161 -24.22 -6.82 -21.60
CA ASP A 161 -23.74 -5.67 -20.82
C ASP A 161 -24.08 -5.79 -19.33
N ALA A 162 -25.19 -6.44 -18.95
CA ALA A 162 -25.46 -6.77 -17.54
C ALA A 162 -24.47 -7.80 -17.00
N ILE A 163 -24.09 -8.80 -17.80
CA ILE A 163 -23.07 -9.79 -17.39
C ILE A 163 -21.70 -9.13 -17.25
N ARG A 164 -21.32 -8.29 -18.22
CA ARG A 164 -20.06 -7.52 -18.16
C ARG A 164 -20.04 -6.56 -16.97
N GLY A 165 -21.12 -5.82 -16.77
CA GLY A 165 -21.29 -4.92 -15.63
C GLY A 165 -21.17 -5.66 -14.31
N MET A 166 -21.81 -6.84 -14.19
CA MET A 166 -21.70 -7.71 -13.03
C MET A 166 -20.24 -8.15 -12.76
N LEU A 167 -19.50 -8.56 -13.80
CA LEU A 167 -18.11 -9.00 -13.65
C LEU A 167 -17.17 -7.84 -13.27
N ILE A 168 -17.32 -6.68 -13.91
CA ILE A 168 -16.55 -5.47 -13.59
C ILE A 168 -16.87 -5.03 -12.16
N GLY A 169 -18.14 -5.03 -11.80
CA GLY A 169 -18.63 -4.74 -10.46
C GLY A 169 -18.04 -5.70 -9.43
N TYR A 170 -18.05 -7.00 -9.71
CA TYR A 170 -17.45 -8.00 -8.83
C TYR A 170 -15.96 -7.73 -8.60
N GLY A 171 -15.19 -7.54 -9.68
CA GLY A 171 -13.76 -7.25 -9.60
C GLY A 171 -13.45 -5.98 -8.78
N ALA A 172 -14.12 -4.87 -9.08
CA ALA A 172 -13.94 -3.62 -8.34
C ALA A 172 -14.39 -3.73 -6.87
N GLY A 173 -15.54 -4.35 -6.63
CA GLY A 173 -16.09 -4.57 -5.29
C GLY A 173 -15.21 -5.45 -4.42
N THR A 174 -14.61 -6.49 -4.99
CA THR A 174 -13.65 -7.34 -4.27
C THR A 174 -12.44 -6.53 -3.83
N ALA A 175 -11.89 -5.67 -4.69
CA ALA A 175 -10.77 -4.81 -4.33
C ALA A 175 -11.14 -3.82 -3.20
N VAL A 176 -12.32 -3.20 -3.28
CA VAL A 176 -12.85 -2.32 -2.23
C VAL A 176 -12.97 -3.10 -0.92
N GLY A 177 -13.63 -4.26 -0.93
CA GLY A 177 -13.85 -5.09 0.25
C GLY A 177 -12.56 -5.56 0.92
N VAL A 178 -11.55 -5.97 0.14
CA VAL A 178 -10.23 -6.36 0.68
C VAL A 178 -9.53 -5.16 1.31
N SER A 179 -9.53 -3.99 0.64
CA SER A 179 -8.81 -2.80 1.10
C SER A 179 -9.47 -2.06 2.26
N MET A 180 -10.80 -2.16 2.44
CA MET A 180 -11.52 -1.47 3.52
C MET A 180 -11.13 -1.96 4.92
N TRP A 181 -10.72 -3.23 5.03
CA TRP A 181 -10.47 -3.82 6.35
C TRP A 181 -9.10 -3.47 6.91
N ASP A 182 -8.13 -3.15 6.06
CA ASP A 182 -6.75 -3.03 6.49
C ASP A 182 -6.09 -1.77 5.94
N SER A 183 -5.75 -0.84 6.86
CA SER A 183 -5.26 0.50 6.54
C SER A 183 -3.96 0.52 5.75
N HIS A 184 -3.17 -0.56 5.84
CA HIS A 184 -1.90 -0.68 5.11
C HIS A 184 -2.10 -1.19 3.68
N ASP A 185 -3.30 -1.67 3.31
CA ASP A 185 -3.58 -2.09 1.94
C ASP A 185 -3.79 -0.87 1.06
N ARG A 186 -2.91 -0.67 0.07
CA ARG A 186 -3.20 0.29 -0.99
C ARG A 186 -4.22 -0.34 -1.93
N PHE A 187 -5.40 0.29 -2.03
CA PHE A 187 -6.49 -0.13 -2.91
C PHE A 187 -6.03 -0.48 -4.33
N ILE A 188 -5.07 0.27 -4.89
CA ILE A 188 -4.54 0.07 -6.24
C ILE A 188 -3.97 -1.35 -6.42
N TYR A 189 -3.29 -1.92 -5.42
CA TYR A 189 -2.72 -3.27 -5.52
C TYR A 189 -3.82 -4.34 -5.46
N SER A 190 -4.76 -4.20 -4.53
CA SER A 190 -5.93 -5.10 -4.46
C SER A 190 -6.74 -5.05 -5.76
N LEU A 191 -6.89 -3.86 -6.35
CA LEU A 191 -7.57 -3.66 -7.63
C LEU A 191 -6.83 -4.34 -8.77
N ALA A 192 -5.52 -4.13 -8.89
CA ALA A 192 -4.70 -4.78 -9.91
C ALA A 192 -4.77 -6.31 -9.81
N GLY A 193 -4.68 -6.86 -8.59
CA GLY A 193 -4.84 -8.29 -8.34
C GLY A 193 -6.24 -8.78 -8.76
N SER A 194 -7.29 -8.08 -8.35
CA SER A 194 -8.67 -8.45 -8.70
C SER A 194 -8.93 -8.46 -10.21
N LEU A 195 -8.43 -7.45 -10.93
CA LEU A 195 -8.54 -7.35 -12.39
C LEU A 195 -7.77 -8.48 -13.08
N LEU A 196 -6.57 -8.80 -12.60
CA LEU A 196 -5.80 -9.94 -13.11
C LEU A 196 -6.56 -11.25 -12.91
N GLY A 197 -7.13 -11.50 -11.73
CA GLY A 197 -7.98 -12.66 -11.48
C GLY A 197 -9.16 -12.71 -12.45
N THR A 198 -9.92 -11.63 -12.55
CA THR A 198 -11.07 -11.52 -13.47
C THR A 198 -10.67 -11.84 -14.91
N SER A 199 -9.53 -11.31 -15.37
CA SER A 199 -9.00 -11.55 -16.72
C SER A 199 -8.62 -13.03 -16.96
N VAL A 200 -8.06 -13.71 -15.95
CA VAL A 200 -7.74 -15.14 -16.01
C VAL A 200 -9.02 -15.97 -16.07
N GLY A 201 -10.03 -15.65 -15.25
CA GLY A 201 -11.32 -16.31 -15.30
C GLY A 201 -12.00 -16.17 -16.67
N LEU A 202 -11.97 -14.97 -17.25
CA LEU A 202 -12.48 -14.70 -18.60
C LEU A 202 -11.72 -15.48 -19.67
N ALA A 203 -10.39 -15.50 -19.61
CA ALA A 203 -9.56 -16.21 -20.57
C ALA A 203 -9.82 -17.72 -20.55
N LEU A 204 -10.07 -18.29 -19.38
CA LEU A 204 -10.36 -19.72 -19.20
C LEU A 204 -11.82 -20.09 -19.48
N LYS A 205 -12.71 -19.11 -19.73
CA LYS A 205 -14.15 -19.29 -19.98
C LYS A 205 -14.85 -20.17 -18.94
N SER A 206 -14.34 -20.20 -17.71
CA SER A 206 -14.94 -20.98 -16.62
C SER A 206 -15.68 -20.02 -15.69
N PRO A 207 -17.02 -20.15 -15.55
CA PRO A 207 -17.80 -19.26 -14.70
C PRO A 207 -17.36 -19.39 -13.23
N GLU A 208 -16.99 -20.60 -12.79
CA GLU A 208 -16.46 -20.84 -11.44
C GLU A 208 -15.17 -20.02 -11.21
N LEU A 209 -14.26 -20.00 -12.18
CA LEU A 209 -13.02 -19.24 -12.07
C LEU A 209 -13.24 -17.73 -12.21
N MET A 210 -14.24 -17.27 -12.97
CA MET A 210 -14.55 -15.84 -13.08
C MET A 210 -14.90 -15.21 -11.73
N PHE A 211 -15.62 -15.92 -10.87
CA PHE A 211 -15.97 -15.42 -9.54
C PHE A 211 -14.95 -15.82 -8.47
N ALA A 212 -14.29 -16.98 -8.60
CA ALA A 212 -13.36 -17.44 -7.58
C ALA A 212 -11.97 -16.80 -7.67
N SER A 213 -11.50 -16.41 -8.85
CA SER A 213 -10.12 -15.92 -9.07
C SER A 213 -9.82 -14.47 -8.70
N PRO A 214 -10.77 -13.50 -8.73
CA PRO A 214 -10.48 -12.11 -8.35
C PRO A 214 -10.06 -11.99 -6.88
N LEU A 215 -10.71 -12.76 -6.00
CA LEU A 215 -10.48 -12.71 -4.56
C LEU A 215 -9.07 -13.15 -4.11
N PRO A 216 -8.56 -14.35 -4.48
CA PRO A 216 -7.21 -14.76 -4.10
C PRO A 216 -6.14 -13.87 -4.72
N MET A 217 -6.35 -13.35 -5.94
CA MET A 217 -5.40 -12.44 -6.58
C MET A 217 -5.39 -11.05 -5.93
N ALA A 218 -6.56 -10.51 -5.56
CA ALA A 218 -6.65 -9.26 -4.82
C ALA A 218 -5.95 -9.37 -3.46
N ILE A 219 -6.16 -10.48 -2.74
CA ILE A 219 -5.52 -10.74 -1.45
C ILE A 219 -4.02 -10.92 -1.61
N LEU A 220 -3.57 -11.69 -2.61
CA LEU A 220 -2.15 -11.91 -2.86
C LEU A 220 -1.44 -10.60 -3.22
N ALA A 221 -2.03 -9.77 -4.07
CA ALA A 221 -1.48 -8.46 -4.42
C ALA A 221 -1.46 -7.50 -3.20
N SER A 222 -2.50 -7.54 -2.38
CA SER A 222 -2.58 -6.82 -1.11
C SER A 222 -1.46 -7.23 -0.15
N GLU A 223 -1.24 -8.53 0.08
CA GLU A 223 -0.19 -9.03 0.97
C GLU A 223 1.22 -8.74 0.42
N LEU A 224 1.43 -8.90 -0.90
CA LEU A 224 2.70 -8.55 -1.54
C LEU A 224 3.05 -7.06 -1.41
N SER A 225 2.05 -6.19 -1.30
CA SER A 225 2.29 -4.76 -1.13
C SER A 225 2.79 -4.38 0.27
N ARG A 226 2.46 -5.19 1.28
CA ARG A 226 2.88 -4.96 2.68
C ARG A 226 4.28 -5.47 2.96
N SER A 227 4.55 -6.64 2.43
CA SER A 227 5.84 -7.28 2.50
C SER A 227 6.34 -7.32 1.06
N PRO A 228 6.74 -6.15 0.49
CA PRO A 228 7.41 -6.15 -0.79
C PRO A 228 8.53 -7.16 -0.64
N LEU A 229 8.53 -8.19 -1.49
CA LEU A 229 9.49 -9.30 -1.39
C LEU A 229 10.85 -8.67 -1.12
N GLU A 230 11.36 -8.83 0.10
CA GLU A 230 12.66 -8.33 0.49
C GLU A 230 13.64 -9.18 -0.31
N ALA A 231 13.86 -8.81 -1.57
CA ALA A 231 14.89 -9.37 -2.40
C ALA A 231 16.18 -8.93 -1.72
N ARG A 232 16.70 -9.79 -0.83
CA ARG A 232 17.84 -9.49 0.02
C ARG A 232 18.98 -8.92 -0.79
N ARG A 233 19.16 -9.39 -2.03
CA ARG A 233 19.96 -8.76 -3.10
C ARG A 233 19.41 -9.16 -4.49
N PHE A 234 19.12 -8.19 -5.34
CA PHE A 234 19.04 -8.39 -6.79
C PHE A 234 20.44 -8.21 -7.36
N SER A 235 21.01 -9.26 -7.97
CA SER A 235 22.32 -9.17 -8.63
C SER A 235 22.19 -9.55 -10.10
N VAL A 236 22.68 -8.66 -10.97
CA VAL A 236 22.83 -8.93 -12.40
C VAL A 236 24.28 -9.28 -12.64
N GLY A 237 24.55 -10.56 -12.91
CA GLY A 237 25.86 -11.03 -13.33
C GLY A 237 25.93 -11.12 -14.85
N LEU A 238 27.06 -10.74 -15.44
CA LEU A 238 27.33 -11.04 -16.85
C LEU A 238 28.08 -12.37 -16.92
N VAL A 239 27.50 -13.35 -17.60
CA VAL A 239 28.10 -14.67 -17.80
C VAL A 239 28.46 -14.82 -19.29
N PRO A 240 29.70 -15.23 -19.62
CA PRO A 240 30.08 -15.46 -21.01
C PRO A 240 29.29 -16.62 -21.61
N SER A 241 28.65 -16.35 -22.75
CA SER A 241 28.00 -17.33 -23.60
C SER A 241 29.05 -18.16 -24.35
N PRO A 242 28.78 -19.44 -24.66
CA PRO A 242 29.67 -20.28 -25.47
C PRO A 242 29.96 -19.72 -26.88
N LYS A 243 29.19 -18.72 -27.34
CA LYS A 243 29.42 -18.00 -28.61
C LYS A 243 30.27 -16.72 -28.47
N GLY A 244 30.81 -16.43 -27.28
CA GLY A 244 31.63 -15.24 -27.02
C GLY A 244 30.85 -13.96 -26.74
N HIS A 245 29.53 -14.02 -26.59
CA HIS A 245 28.71 -12.88 -26.15
C HIS A 245 28.57 -12.85 -24.62
N LEU A 246 28.28 -11.68 -24.03
CA LEU A 246 27.93 -11.59 -22.61
C LEU A 246 26.43 -11.73 -22.45
N SER A 247 25.99 -12.70 -21.66
CA SER A 247 24.57 -12.87 -21.28
C SER A 247 24.36 -12.34 -19.87
N ALA A 248 23.38 -11.45 -19.70
CA ALA A 248 22.97 -11.00 -18.37
C ALA A 248 22.13 -12.09 -17.70
N VAL A 249 22.55 -12.52 -16.53
CA VAL A 249 21.80 -13.42 -15.65
C VAL A 249 21.39 -12.63 -14.42
N ALA A 250 20.09 -12.41 -14.27
CA ALA A 250 19.51 -11.86 -13.06
C ALA A 250 19.33 -13.00 -12.05
N THR A 251 19.95 -12.87 -10.88
CA THR A 251 19.81 -13.84 -9.79
C THR A 251 19.07 -13.17 -8.64
N LEU A 252 17.89 -13.70 -8.32
CA LEU A 252 17.13 -13.36 -7.12
C LEU A 252 17.58 -14.28 -5.98
N ARG A 253 18.15 -13.71 -4.91
CA ARG A 253 18.41 -14.44 -3.65
C ARG A 253 17.36 -14.03 -2.62
N PHE A 254 16.60 -15.03 -2.18
CA PHE A 254 15.64 -14.95 -1.07
C PHE A 254 16.34 -15.32 0.23
#